data_AF-A0A150SFA9-F1
#
_entry.id   AF-A0A150SFA9-F1
#
_cell.length_a   1.000
_cell.length_b   1.000
_cell.length_c   1.000
_cell.angle_alpha   90.00
_cell.angle_beta   90.00
_cell.angle_gamma   90.00
#
_symmetry.space_group_name_H-M   'P 1'
#
loop_
_entity.id
_entity.type
_entity.pdbx_description
1 polymer ?
#
loop_
_entity_poly.entity_id
_entity_poly.type
_entity_poly.pdbx_seq_one_letter_code
_entity_poly.pdbx_strand_id
1 'polypeptide(L)'
;MSAAPASEHAAHFQDTAYRNSRSLPSEGAKQAPPMTRSGVVDRSARAASRAAPAEVLFETSELPSLLDQVHAVVALQDQPVLRNLLITQCYHELSTELVRLLGGRNAHWCTFATWASKTAGRFIRNEEVPAVLRRVILADEDERESFPPRVSGVRLRGQGEPERESAPRISALDALAPWWGHGLGLMDIPERILGELSADIALGNLKVFAELGPLFARMIQLYRDCPRPGEAQLAALLEGLQPGPSPEGGQGLLRSAMAQYHEAMLTEDRDKKAELILLANARVGLHEQVRLQPYIARSLNAPLRCMLDTVGSPGRRLPEALRSMIQDKIEKVHALWRLVATKEMMNMRLPDELLELGHDLPAPPGSPLHCPELATIEDRELYELLREYDAHDHTTSGCGAEDWASLRERMSYILELFRSRQCCQRLLDRPFTRAQHVEIVAWRVPAPIHGDL
;
A
#
# COMPACT_ATOMS: atom_id res chain seq x y z
N MET A 1 22.82 -27.42 17.54
CA MET A 1 23.90 -27.12 16.58
C MET A 1 23.45 -25.92 15.76
N SER A 2 24.32 -24.91 15.70
CA SER A 2 24.04 -23.55 15.23
C SER A 2 23.70 -23.50 13.74
N ALA A 3 22.69 -22.73 13.35
CA ALA A 3 22.37 -22.41 11.96
C ALA A 3 23.02 -21.07 11.59
N ALA A 4 23.89 -21.09 10.59
CA ALA A 4 24.54 -19.91 10.02
C ALA A 4 23.57 -19.12 9.10
N PRO A 5 23.67 -17.78 9.03
CA PRO A 5 22.82 -16.97 8.17
C PRO A 5 23.40 -16.89 6.75
N ALA A 6 22.51 -16.95 5.75
CA ALA A 6 22.82 -16.66 4.36
C ALA A 6 22.92 -15.14 4.18
N SER A 7 24.16 -14.65 4.06
CA SER A 7 24.49 -13.31 3.59
C SER A 7 25.63 -13.47 2.60
N GLU A 8 25.36 -13.25 1.32
CA GLU A 8 26.34 -12.77 0.34
C GLU A 8 25.62 -12.43 -0.97
N HIS A 9 25.95 -11.27 -1.54
CA HIS A 9 25.37 -10.61 -2.73
C HIS A 9 24.22 -9.63 -2.50
N ALA A 10 24.41 -8.67 -1.60
CA ALA A 10 23.86 -7.32 -1.77
C ALA A 10 25.03 -6.38 -2.11
N ALA A 11 25.00 -5.80 -3.31
CA ALA A 11 26.00 -4.84 -3.75
C ALA A 11 25.98 -3.58 -2.86
N HIS A 12 27.16 -3.09 -2.49
CA HIS A 12 27.37 -1.91 -1.66
C HIS A 12 26.74 -0.66 -2.29
N PHE A 13 25.61 -0.21 -1.73
CA PHE A 13 25.12 1.16 -1.87
C PHE A 13 25.73 1.99 -0.74
N GLN A 14 26.62 2.94 -1.07
CA GLN A 14 27.10 3.95 -0.13
C GLN A 14 26.18 5.17 -0.23
N ASP A 15 25.43 5.43 0.84
CA ASP A 15 24.49 6.53 0.96
C ASP A 15 25.12 7.68 1.78
N THR A 16 25.09 8.89 1.21
CA THR A 16 25.78 10.10 1.72
C THR A 16 24.89 10.98 2.61
N ALA A 17 23.74 10.48 3.07
CA ALA A 17 22.72 11.28 3.76
C ALA A 17 22.99 11.60 5.26
N TYR A 18 24.21 11.43 5.78
CA TYR A 18 24.51 11.72 7.19
C TYR A 18 25.47 12.90 7.35
N ARG A 19 24.93 14.10 7.59
CA ARG A 19 25.65 15.18 8.27
C ARG A 19 24.91 15.60 9.54
N ASN A 20 25.60 15.45 10.67
CA ASN A 20 25.18 15.94 11.98
C ASN A 20 25.38 17.45 12.05
N SER A 21 24.31 18.20 12.31
CA SER A 21 24.36 19.63 12.63
C SER A 21 24.73 19.82 14.10
N ARG A 22 25.85 20.52 14.37
CA ARG A 22 26.32 20.89 15.72
C ARG A 22 25.60 22.14 16.23
N SER A 23 25.14 22.06 17.48
CA SER A 23 24.56 23.11 18.33
C SER A 23 25.58 24.13 18.84
N LEU A 24 25.15 25.37 19.13
CA LEU A 24 25.70 26.35 20.12
C LEU A 24 24.72 27.58 20.26
N PRO A 25 24.77 28.43 21.32
CA PRO A 25 23.83 28.39 22.45
C PRO A 25 22.98 29.67 22.73
N SER A 26 22.22 29.55 23.84
CA SER A 26 21.12 30.33 24.46
C SER A 26 21.31 31.80 24.83
N GLU A 27 20.17 32.51 25.01
CA GLU A 27 19.77 33.41 26.13
C GLU A 27 18.47 34.17 25.70
N GLY A 28 17.44 34.51 26.48
CA GLY A 28 17.09 34.35 27.89
C GLY A 28 15.68 34.97 28.20
N ALA A 29 14.92 34.31 29.06
CA ALA A 29 14.02 34.82 30.13
C ALA A 29 12.77 35.73 29.91
N LYS A 30 11.61 35.19 30.38
CA LYS A 30 10.58 35.74 31.33
C LYS A 30 9.73 36.95 30.87
N GLN A 31 8.44 37.17 31.19
CA GLN A 31 7.41 36.64 32.10
C GLN A 31 6.06 37.34 31.75
N ALA A 32 4.91 36.74 32.09
CA ALA A 32 3.56 37.35 32.16
C ALA A 32 2.94 36.99 33.55
N PRO A 33 1.68 37.32 33.93
CA PRO A 33 0.64 38.26 33.45
C PRO A 33 0.06 39.09 34.65
N PRO A 34 -1.23 39.55 34.77
CA PRO A 34 -2.44 38.72 34.82
C PRO A 34 -3.75 39.33 34.22
N MET A 35 -4.76 38.45 34.24
CA MET A 35 -6.14 38.50 33.74
C MET A 35 -7.05 39.55 34.40
N THR A 36 -8.14 39.89 33.72
CA THR A 36 -9.44 40.17 34.37
C THR A 36 -10.60 39.48 33.64
N ARG A 37 -11.39 38.74 34.43
CA ARG A 37 -12.71 38.18 34.09
C ARG A 37 -13.76 39.29 34.16
N SER A 38 -14.76 39.25 33.29
CA SER A 38 -16.12 39.64 33.66
C SER A 38 -17.12 38.81 32.88
N GLY A 39 -17.98 38.09 33.61
CA GLY A 39 -19.11 37.36 33.05
C GLY A 39 -20.36 38.24 33.10
N VAL A 40 -21.23 38.06 32.11
CA VAL A 40 -22.64 38.44 32.21
C VAL A 40 -23.46 37.27 31.68
N VAL A 41 -24.31 36.78 32.57
CA VAL A 41 -25.40 35.84 32.33
C VAL A 41 -26.59 36.65 31.83
N ASP A 42 -27.25 36.23 30.76
CA ASP A 42 -28.66 36.57 30.61
C ASP A 42 -29.50 35.37 30.16
N ARG A 43 -30.67 35.29 30.76
CA ARG A 43 -31.62 34.19 30.76
C ARG A 43 -32.67 34.39 29.68
N SER A 44 -32.99 33.27 29.02
CA SER A 44 -34.34 32.83 28.68
C SER A 44 -35.22 33.70 27.76
N ALA A 45 -35.52 33.15 26.57
CA ALA A 45 -36.86 33.24 26.00
C ALA A 45 -37.23 31.92 25.30
N ARG A 46 -38.19 31.20 25.89
CA ARG A 46 -38.91 30.07 25.30
C ARG A 46 -39.79 30.57 24.16
N ALA A 47 -39.72 29.92 23.01
CA ALA A 47 -40.82 29.89 22.05
C ALA A 47 -40.98 28.46 21.52
N ALA A 48 -42.12 27.86 21.85
CA ALA A 48 -42.53 26.54 21.38
C ALA A 48 -43.10 26.64 19.97
N SER A 49 -42.70 25.75 19.07
CA SER A 49 -43.40 25.54 17.80
C SER A 49 -43.10 24.16 17.21
N ARG A 50 -44.09 23.27 17.38
CA ARG A 50 -44.50 22.15 16.52
C ARG A 50 -43.51 21.00 16.22
N ALA A 51 -43.85 19.86 16.82
CA ALA A 51 -43.34 18.53 16.49
C ALA A 51 -43.65 18.13 15.04
N ALA A 52 -42.62 17.63 14.36
CA ALA A 52 -42.66 16.80 13.17
C ALA A 52 -42.22 15.37 13.56
N PRO A 53 -42.54 14.33 12.77
CA PRO A 53 -42.57 12.95 13.26
C PRO A 53 -41.18 12.44 13.61
N ALA A 54 -41.13 11.55 14.61
CA ALA A 54 -39.91 10.98 15.17
C ALA A 54 -39.05 10.30 14.09
N GLU A 55 -38.07 11.05 13.57
CA GLU A 55 -36.82 10.46 13.15
C GLU A 55 -36.21 9.79 14.38
N VAL A 56 -35.83 8.52 14.23
CA VAL A 56 -34.99 7.82 15.20
C VAL A 56 -33.73 8.67 15.35
N LEU A 57 -33.69 9.48 16.41
CA LEU A 57 -32.48 10.08 16.93
C LEU A 57 -31.59 8.89 17.31
N PHE A 58 -30.74 8.47 16.37
CA PHE A 58 -29.52 7.77 16.74
C PHE A 58 -28.84 8.72 17.71
N GLU A 59 -28.92 8.40 19.00
CA GLU A 59 -28.04 8.96 20.00
C GLU A 59 -26.64 8.93 19.38
N THR A 60 -26.04 10.11 19.25
CA THR A 60 -24.68 10.29 18.79
C THR A 60 -23.74 9.74 19.87
N SER A 61 -23.74 8.42 20.05
CA SER A 61 -22.56 7.73 20.54
C SER A 61 -21.51 7.99 19.47
N GLU A 62 -20.53 8.84 19.78
CA GLU A 62 -19.33 8.95 18.94
C GLU A 62 -18.84 7.54 18.66
N LEU A 63 -18.69 7.20 17.37
CA LEU A 63 -18.17 5.90 16.99
C LEU A 63 -16.76 5.76 17.58
N PRO A 64 -16.36 4.57 18.05
CA PRO A 64 -15.03 4.36 18.60
C PRO A 64 -13.97 4.77 17.57
N SER A 65 -13.05 5.65 17.98
CA SER A 65 -11.89 6.05 17.17
C SER A 65 -10.98 4.86 16.91
N LEU A 66 -10.54 4.66 15.67
CA LEU A 66 -9.52 3.65 15.35
C LEU A 66 -8.13 4.08 15.78
N LEU A 67 -7.91 5.37 16.06
CA LEU A 67 -6.63 5.89 16.55
C LEU A 67 -6.21 5.23 17.87
N ASP A 68 -7.18 4.90 18.73
CA ASP A 68 -6.92 4.21 20.00
C ASP A 68 -6.82 2.68 19.85
N GLN A 69 -7.11 2.18 18.64
CA GLN A 69 -7.17 0.75 18.31
C GLN A 69 -6.08 0.32 17.33
N VAL A 70 -5.11 1.18 16.99
CA VAL A 70 -4.03 0.89 16.02
C VAL A 70 -3.34 -0.45 16.33
N HIS A 71 -3.00 -0.70 17.59
CA HIS A 71 -2.36 -1.95 18.00
C HIS A 71 -3.27 -3.17 17.84
N ALA A 72 -4.57 -3.02 18.06
CA ALA A 72 -5.55 -4.09 17.82
C ALA A 72 -5.68 -4.40 16.33
N VAL A 73 -5.68 -3.38 15.47
CA VAL A 73 -5.72 -3.54 14.01
C VAL A 73 -4.46 -4.29 13.52
N VAL A 74 -3.29 -3.94 14.05
CA VAL A 74 -2.02 -4.64 13.75
C VAL A 74 -2.05 -6.10 14.19
N ALA A 75 -2.66 -6.40 15.34
CA ALA A 75 -2.73 -7.75 15.90
C ALA A 75 -3.69 -8.69 15.15
N LEU A 76 -4.59 -8.19 14.30
CA LEU A 76 -5.60 -8.98 13.60
C LEU A 76 -4.99 -9.85 12.49
N GLN A 77 -4.53 -11.08 12.78
CA GLN A 77 -3.80 -11.89 11.78
C GLN A 77 -4.67 -12.56 10.72
N ASP A 78 -5.82 -13.14 11.11
CA ASP A 78 -6.56 -14.12 10.31
C ASP A 78 -7.65 -13.53 9.39
N GLN A 79 -7.76 -12.20 9.33
CA GLN A 79 -8.79 -11.52 8.54
C GLN A 79 -8.16 -10.41 7.68
N PRO A 80 -7.40 -10.76 6.62
CA PRO A 80 -6.63 -9.79 5.84
C PRO A 80 -7.49 -8.71 5.16
N VAL A 81 -8.69 -9.08 4.70
CA VAL A 81 -9.66 -8.14 4.10
C VAL A 81 -10.13 -7.12 5.14
N LEU A 82 -10.65 -7.59 6.29
CA LEU A 82 -11.10 -6.70 7.37
C LEU A 82 -9.95 -5.83 7.87
N ARG A 83 -8.76 -6.40 8.06
CA ARG A 83 -7.57 -5.67 8.49
C ARG A 83 -7.21 -4.57 7.51
N ASN A 84 -7.21 -4.82 6.20
CA ASN A 84 -6.93 -3.78 5.22
C ASN A 84 -7.98 -2.65 5.24
N LEU A 85 -9.28 -2.98 5.40
CA LEU A 85 -10.33 -1.98 5.55
C LEU A 85 -10.12 -1.10 6.78
N LEU A 86 -9.79 -1.71 7.93
CA LEU A 86 -9.45 -1.02 9.17
C LEU A 86 -8.20 -0.16 9.02
N ILE A 87 -7.15 -0.65 8.37
CA ILE A 87 -5.91 0.11 8.07
C ILE A 87 -6.25 1.34 7.21
N THR A 88 -7.02 1.16 6.14
CA THR A 88 -7.41 2.23 5.22
C THR A 88 -8.21 3.30 5.94
N GLN A 89 -9.20 2.90 6.74
CA GLN A 89 -10.01 3.80 7.54
C GLN A 89 -9.18 4.51 8.63
N CYS A 90 -8.27 3.78 9.29
CA CYS A 90 -7.39 4.37 10.30
C CYS A 90 -6.42 5.39 9.69
N TYR A 91 -5.89 5.17 8.48
CA TYR A 91 -5.10 6.18 7.78
C TYR A 91 -5.91 7.46 7.50
N HIS A 92 -7.18 7.33 7.14
CA HIS A 92 -8.06 8.48 6.93
C HIS A 92 -8.33 9.26 8.23
N GLU A 93 -8.51 8.56 9.36
CA GLU A 93 -8.62 9.22 10.68
C GLU A 93 -7.32 9.91 11.08
N LEU A 94 -6.16 9.26 10.88
CA LEU A 94 -4.85 9.88 11.07
C LEU A 94 -4.68 11.13 10.19
N SER A 95 -5.10 11.04 8.92
CA SER A 95 -5.08 12.15 7.97
C SER A 95 -5.93 13.33 8.43
N THR A 96 -7.17 13.06 8.85
CA THR A 96 -8.08 14.11 9.34
C THR A 96 -7.49 14.88 10.53
N GLU A 97 -6.87 14.18 11.48
CA GLU A 97 -6.26 14.82 12.65
C GLU A 97 -4.98 15.58 12.30
N LEU A 98 -4.10 15.00 11.49
CA LEU A 98 -2.85 15.63 11.09
C LEU A 98 -3.07 16.88 10.22
N VAL A 99 -4.08 16.87 9.36
CA VAL A 99 -4.49 18.08 8.62
C VAL A 99 -4.86 19.21 9.57
N ARG A 100 -5.60 18.92 10.66
CA ARG A 100 -5.91 19.94 11.68
C ARG A 100 -4.65 20.44 12.38
N LEU A 101 -3.73 19.54 12.74
CA LEU A 101 -2.47 19.88 13.39
C LEU A 101 -1.55 20.73 12.50
N LEU A 102 -1.51 20.46 11.19
CA LEU A 102 -0.60 21.10 10.24
C LEU A 102 -1.19 22.35 9.56
N GLY A 103 -2.44 22.73 9.85
CA GLY A 103 -3.06 23.95 9.32
C GLY A 103 -3.82 23.78 7.99
N GLY A 104 -4.31 22.58 7.71
CA GLY A 104 -5.53 22.39 6.90
C GLY A 104 -5.38 22.16 5.40
N ARG A 105 -4.21 22.44 4.79
CA ARG A 105 -4.11 22.48 3.32
C ARG A 105 -3.19 21.46 2.67
N ASN A 106 -2.16 21.03 3.39
CA ASN A 106 -1.13 20.16 2.84
C ASN A 106 -1.48 18.70 3.13
N ALA A 107 -1.66 17.91 2.08
CA ALA A 107 -1.63 16.47 2.16
C ALA A 107 -0.26 16.03 2.69
N HIS A 108 -0.31 15.15 3.66
CA HIS A 108 0.85 14.56 4.30
C HIS A 108 0.80 13.04 4.11
N TRP A 109 1.83 12.32 4.52
CA TRP A 109 2.02 10.93 4.15
C TRP A 109 0.79 10.03 4.42
N CYS A 110 0.10 10.16 5.57
CA CYS A 110 -1.10 9.36 5.86
C CYS A 110 -2.26 9.61 4.88
N THR A 111 -2.33 10.80 4.29
CA THR A 111 -3.31 11.15 3.25
C THR A 111 -3.08 10.28 2.02
N PHE A 112 -1.84 10.20 1.53
CA PHE A 112 -1.46 9.33 0.43
C PHE A 112 -1.61 7.84 0.78
N ALA A 113 -1.21 7.47 2.01
CA ALA A 113 -1.32 6.09 2.51
C ALA A 113 -2.77 5.58 2.54
N THR A 114 -3.75 6.46 2.77
CA THR A 114 -5.18 6.13 2.68
C THR A 114 -5.51 5.55 1.31
N TRP A 115 -5.15 6.27 0.23
CA TRP A 115 -5.47 5.87 -1.14
C TRP A 115 -4.61 4.72 -1.65
N ALA A 116 -3.34 4.66 -1.24
CA ALA A 116 -2.47 3.52 -1.52
C ALA A 116 -3.02 2.24 -0.86
N SER A 117 -3.43 2.32 0.41
CA SER A 117 -4.00 1.18 1.14
C SER A 117 -5.36 0.75 0.58
N LYS A 118 -6.18 1.73 0.16
CA LYS A 118 -7.45 1.45 -0.53
C LYS A 118 -7.23 0.72 -1.85
N THR A 119 -6.26 1.17 -2.64
CA THR A 119 -5.86 0.51 -3.89
C THR A 119 -5.36 -0.91 -3.63
N ALA A 120 -4.48 -1.09 -2.64
CA ALA A 120 -4.01 -2.41 -2.20
C ALA A 120 -5.18 -3.33 -1.81
N GLY A 121 -6.21 -2.80 -1.17
CA GLY A 121 -7.42 -3.53 -0.78
C GLY A 121 -8.13 -4.23 -1.93
N ARG A 122 -8.10 -3.67 -3.14
CA ARG A 122 -8.71 -4.28 -4.32
C ARG A 122 -7.96 -5.54 -4.77
N PHE A 123 -6.63 -5.53 -4.66
CA PHE A 123 -5.81 -6.73 -4.89
C PHE A 123 -6.03 -7.77 -3.79
N ILE A 124 -6.14 -7.34 -2.54
CA ILE A 124 -6.40 -8.24 -1.39
C ILE A 124 -7.75 -8.95 -1.53
N ARG A 125 -8.76 -8.26 -2.08
CA ARG A 125 -10.11 -8.80 -2.36
C ARG A 125 -10.23 -9.48 -3.73
N ASN A 126 -9.12 -9.64 -4.47
CA ASN A 126 -9.08 -10.22 -5.82
C ASN A 126 -10.00 -9.51 -6.84
N GLU A 127 -10.26 -8.21 -6.67
CA GLU A 127 -11.07 -7.41 -7.60
C GLU A 127 -10.27 -6.99 -8.84
N GLU A 128 -8.96 -6.82 -8.68
CA GLU A 128 -8.03 -6.51 -9.75
C GLU A 128 -7.33 -7.79 -10.20
N VAL A 129 -7.90 -8.45 -11.21
CA VAL A 129 -7.27 -9.59 -11.88
C VAL A 129 -6.51 -9.06 -13.11
N PRO A 130 -5.18 -9.23 -13.17
CA PRO A 130 -4.37 -8.78 -14.30
C PRO A 130 -4.93 -9.30 -15.61
N ALA A 131 -5.03 -8.47 -16.65
CA ALA A 131 -5.65 -8.85 -17.93
C ALA A 131 -5.00 -10.10 -18.57
N VAL A 132 -3.73 -10.34 -18.28
CA VAL A 132 -2.99 -11.54 -18.69
C VAL A 132 -3.44 -12.79 -17.92
N LEU A 133 -3.65 -12.70 -16.60
CA LEU A 133 -4.20 -13.79 -15.79
C LEU A 133 -5.67 -14.01 -16.16
N ARG A 134 -6.43 -12.94 -16.39
CA ARG A 134 -7.80 -13.02 -16.88
C ARG A 134 -7.89 -13.75 -18.22
N ARG A 135 -6.96 -13.50 -19.15
CA ARG A 135 -6.92 -14.24 -20.43
C ARG A 135 -6.60 -15.72 -20.26
N VAL A 136 -5.73 -16.07 -19.32
CA VAL A 136 -5.40 -17.48 -19.03
C VAL A 136 -6.56 -18.18 -18.30
N ILE A 137 -7.23 -17.49 -17.37
CA ILE A 137 -8.38 -17.99 -16.61
C ILE A 137 -9.61 -18.13 -17.52
N LEU A 138 -9.91 -17.14 -18.36
CA LEU A 138 -11.09 -17.17 -19.23
C LEU A 138 -10.93 -18.11 -20.43
N ALA A 139 -9.71 -18.31 -20.93
CA ALA A 139 -9.45 -19.32 -21.96
C ALA A 139 -9.77 -20.75 -21.48
N ASP A 140 -9.81 -20.98 -20.16
CA ASP A 140 -10.18 -22.26 -19.54
C ASP A 140 -11.70 -22.46 -19.41
N GLU A 141 -12.49 -21.38 -19.27
CA GLU A 141 -13.96 -21.50 -19.15
C GLU A 141 -14.61 -21.94 -20.48
N ASP A 142 -14.09 -21.48 -21.62
CA ASP A 142 -14.53 -21.92 -22.95
C ASP A 142 -14.20 -23.40 -23.23
N GLU A 143 -13.11 -23.92 -22.63
CA GLU A 143 -12.77 -25.35 -22.71
C GLU A 143 -13.63 -26.21 -21.77
N ARG A 144 -14.07 -25.67 -20.62
CA ARG A 144 -14.98 -26.35 -19.66
C ARG A 144 -16.38 -26.60 -20.22
N GLU A 145 -16.94 -25.66 -21.01
CA GLU A 145 -18.27 -25.85 -21.61
C GLU A 145 -18.29 -26.85 -22.77
N SER A 146 -17.13 -27.27 -23.29
CA SER A 146 -17.03 -28.16 -24.44
C SER A 146 -17.07 -29.66 -24.10
N PHE A 147 -17.22 -30.06 -22.83
CA PHE A 147 -17.30 -31.47 -22.43
C PHE A 147 -18.73 -31.89 -22.05
N PRO A 148 -19.39 -32.82 -22.80
CA PRO A 148 -20.73 -33.27 -22.44
C PRO A 148 -20.70 -34.25 -21.25
N PRO A 149 -21.79 -34.34 -20.46
CA PRO A 149 -21.84 -35.22 -19.29
C PRO A 149 -21.84 -36.69 -19.72
N ARG A 150 -21.01 -37.50 -19.04
CA ARG A 150 -20.85 -38.95 -19.26
C ARG A 150 -22.19 -39.68 -19.15
N VAL A 151 -22.71 -40.17 -20.28
CA VAL A 151 -23.80 -41.16 -20.30
C VAL A 151 -23.23 -42.53 -19.93
N SER A 152 -23.71 -43.10 -18.83
CA SER A 152 -23.47 -44.49 -18.45
C SER A 152 -24.11 -45.45 -19.48
N GLY A 153 -23.28 -46.06 -20.32
CA GLY A 153 -23.71 -47.06 -21.29
C GLY A 153 -23.89 -48.44 -20.66
N VAL A 154 -25.16 -48.88 -20.59
CA VAL A 154 -25.59 -50.25 -20.32
C VAL A 154 -25.12 -51.20 -21.44
N ARG A 155 -24.79 -52.44 -21.06
CA ARG A 155 -24.23 -53.54 -21.86
C ARG A 155 -25.12 -54.01 -23.02
N LEU A 156 -24.50 -54.56 -24.07
CA LEU A 156 -25.07 -55.69 -24.83
C LEU A 156 -23.98 -56.73 -25.18
N ARG A 157 -24.36 -58.00 -25.01
CA ARG A 157 -23.56 -59.22 -25.02
C ARG A 157 -23.83 -60.01 -26.32
N GLY A 158 -22.79 -60.55 -26.95
CA GLY A 158 -22.86 -61.60 -27.99
C GLY A 158 -21.49 -62.31 -28.06
N GLN A 159 -21.32 -63.45 -27.39
CA GLN A 159 -21.23 -64.83 -27.93
C GLN A 159 -20.13 -65.08 -28.99
N GLY A 160 -19.08 -65.82 -28.59
CA GLY A 160 -18.28 -66.70 -29.46
C GLY A 160 -16.76 -66.50 -29.46
N GLU A 161 -16.04 -67.43 -28.81
CA GLU A 161 -14.62 -67.82 -29.05
C GLU A 161 -13.44 -67.03 -28.40
N PRO A 162 -12.28 -67.71 -28.15
CA PRO A 162 -11.62 -67.74 -26.84
C PRO A 162 -10.44 -66.78 -26.63
N GLU A 163 -10.09 -66.65 -25.36
CA GLU A 163 -9.03 -65.84 -24.75
C GLU A 163 -7.70 -65.85 -25.53
N ARG A 164 -7.29 -64.65 -25.98
CA ARG A 164 -5.89 -64.28 -26.19
C ARG A 164 -5.63 -63.00 -25.43
N GLU A 165 -4.81 -63.09 -24.38
CA GLU A 165 -4.15 -61.95 -23.75
C GLU A 165 -3.50 -61.09 -24.84
N SER A 166 -4.07 -59.92 -25.08
CA SER A 166 -3.54 -58.93 -26.00
C SER A 166 -3.52 -57.60 -25.27
N ALA A 167 -2.30 -57.12 -25.04
CA ALA A 167 -1.97 -55.83 -24.45
C ALA A 167 -2.90 -54.69 -24.94
N PRO A 168 -3.21 -53.69 -24.10
CA PRO A 168 -4.01 -52.55 -24.54
C PRO A 168 -3.25 -51.83 -25.66
N ARG A 169 -3.80 -51.90 -26.88
CA ARG A 169 -3.39 -51.06 -27.99
C ARG A 169 -3.79 -49.63 -27.65
N ILE A 170 -2.80 -48.85 -27.24
CA ILE A 170 -2.90 -47.40 -27.14
C ILE A 170 -3.21 -46.90 -28.55
N SER A 171 -4.38 -46.30 -28.73
CA SER A 171 -4.78 -45.67 -29.99
C SER A 171 -3.82 -44.50 -30.26
N ALA A 172 -3.26 -44.42 -31.47
CA ALA A 172 -2.31 -43.38 -31.87
C ALA A 172 -2.89 -41.95 -31.89
N LEU A 173 -4.15 -41.79 -31.47
CA LEU A 173 -4.83 -40.51 -31.30
C LEU A 173 -5.03 -40.11 -29.82
N ASP A 174 -4.65 -40.95 -28.85
CA ASP A 174 -4.52 -40.55 -27.43
C ASP A 174 -3.13 -39.97 -27.10
N ALA A 175 -2.20 -39.99 -28.08
CA ALA A 175 -0.83 -39.47 -27.94
C ALA A 175 -0.70 -37.97 -28.25
N LEU A 176 -1.81 -37.28 -28.56
CA LEU A 176 -1.85 -35.86 -28.89
C LEU A 176 -2.71 -35.02 -27.94
N ALA A 177 -3.17 -35.59 -26.83
CA ALA A 177 -3.58 -34.78 -25.69
C ALA A 177 -2.30 -34.21 -25.03
N PRO A 178 -2.17 -32.89 -24.84
CA PRO A 178 -0.95 -32.31 -24.29
C PRO A 178 -0.64 -32.93 -22.92
N TRP A 179 0.55 -33.51 -22.80
CA TRP A 179 1.10 -34.18 -21.60
C TRP A 179 1.23 -33.28 -20.35
N TRP A 180 0.77 -32.03 -20.43
CA TRP A 180 0.76 -31.03 -19.37
C TRP A 180 -0.64 -30.86 -18.73
N GLY A 181 -1.70 -31.34 -19.40
CA GLY A 181 -3.08 -30.95 -19.09
C GLY A 181 -3.78 -31.75 -17.99
N HIS A 182 -3.33 -32.95 -17.63
CA HIS A 182 -4.02 -33.78 -16.64
C HIS A 182 -3.04 -34.42 -15.67
N GLY A 183 -2.78 -33.72 -14.55
CA GLY A 183 -2.02 -34.27 -13.41
C GLY A 183 -0.96 -33.36 -12.78
N LEU A 184 -0.76 -32.15 -13.29
CA LEU A 184 0.28 -31.22 -12.83
C LEU A 184 -0.23 -30.09 -11.92
N GLY A 185 -1.54 -29.96 -11.67
CA GLY A 185 -2.09 -28.82 -10.93
C GLY A 185 -1.93 -27.47 -11.65
N LEU A 186 -1.60 -27.49 -12.96
CA LEU A 186 -1.45 -26.30 -13.80
C LEU A 186 -2.72 -25.45 -13.87
N MET A 187 -3.89 -26.07 -13.72
CA MET A 187 -5.19 -25.40 -13.71
C MET A 187 -5.37 -24.50 -12.48
N ASP A 188 -4.72 -24.82 -11.35
CA ASP A 188 -4.80 -24.06 -10.11
C ASP A 188 -3.73 -22.95 -10.04
N ILE A 189 -2.79 -22.90 -10.99
CA ILE A 189 -1.68 -21.94 -10.97
C ILE A 189 -2.16 -20.49 -11.02
N PRO A 190 -3.12 -20.09 -11.88
CA PRO A 190 -3.61 -18.72 -11.89
C PRO A 190 -4.24 -18.30 -10.55
N GLU A 191 -5.09 -19.16 -9.97
CA GLU A 191 -5.72 -18.91 -8.67
C GLU A 191 -4.68 -18.86 -7.54
N ARG A 192 -3.68 -19.74 -7.59
CA ARG A 192 -2.56 -19.75 -6.64
C ARG A 192 -1.70 -18.49 -6.74
N ILE A 193 -1.43 -18.00 -7.96
CA ILE A 193 -0.70 -16.74 -8.19
C ILE A 193 -1.48 -15.57 -7.60
N LEU A 194 -2.79 -15.50 -7.84
CA LEU A 194 -3.64 -14.46 -7.26
C LEU A 194 -3.64 -14.54 -5.72
N GLY A 195 -3.72 -15.74 -5.17
CA GLY A 195 -3.62 -15.98 -3.73
C GLY A 195 -2.29 -15.52 -3.13
N GLU A 196 -1.16 -15.87 -3.74
CA GLU A 196 0.17 -15.44 -3.28
C GLU A 196 0.37 -13.93 -3.42
N LEU A 197 -0.10 -13.32 -4.51
CA LEU A 197 -0.08 -11.87 -4.71
C LEU A 197 -0.90 -11.14 -3.64
N SER A 198 -2.15 -11.57 -3.42
CA SER A 198 -3.04 -11.03 -2.41
C SER A 198 -2.42 -11.11 -1.01
N ALA A 199 -1.86 -12.28 -0.65
CA ALA A 199 -1.21 -12.48 0.64
C ALA A 199 0.02 -11.58 0.83
N ASP A 200 0.87 -11.43 -0.20
CA ASP A 200 2.08 -10.61 -0.11
C ASP A 200 1.76 -9.12 -0.04
N ILE A 201 0.75 -8.65 -0.77
CA ILE A 201 0.26 -7.27 -0.66
C ILE A 201 -0.36 -7.01 0.72
N ALA A 202 -1.19 -7.94 1.23
CA ALA A 202 -1.79 -7.82 2.56
C ALA A 202 -0.72 -7.75 3.67
N LEU A 203 0.36 -8.53 3.53
CA LEU A 203 1.47 -8.53 4.47
C LEU A 203 2.31 -7.25 4.37
N GLY A 204 2.60 -6.78 3.15
CA GLY A 204 3.32 -5.51 2.91
C GLY A 204 2.56 -4.32 3.52
N ASN A 205 1.26 -4.21 3.25
CA ASN A 205 0.40 -3.15 3.80
C ASN A 205 0.35 -3.20 5.34
N LEU A 206 0.26 -4.40 5.93
CA LEU A 206 0.36 -4.57 7.39
C LEU A 206 1.72 -4.10 7.92
N LYS A 207 2.82 -4.49 7.27
CA LYS A 207 4.17 -4.18 7.76
C LYS A 207 4.40 -2.67 7.83
N VAL A 208 3.95 -1.94 6.82
CA VAL A 208 4.00 -0.47 6.79
C VAL A 208 3.14 0.13 7.88
N PHE A 209 1.88 -0.31 8.00
CA PHE A 209 0.97 0.21 9.02
C PHE A 209 1.47 -0.06 10.44
N ALA A 210 2.04 -1.23 10.70
CA ALA A 210 2.55 -1.61 12.02
C ALA A 210 3.72 -0.74 12.50
N GLU A 211 4.47 -0.13 11.57
CA GLU A 211 5.57 0.79 11.91
C GLU A 211 5.11 2.26 11.92
N LEU A 212 4.34 2.69 10.92
CA LEU A 212 3.98 4.10 10.75
C LEU A 212 2.68 4.50 11.46
N GLY A 213 1.68 3.63 11.51
CA GLY A 213 0.40 3.89 12.17
C GLY A 213 0.57 4.30 13.64
N PRO A 214 1.26 3.50 14.47
CA PRO A 214 1.52 3.87 15.87
C PRO A 214 2.32 5.16 16.03
N LEU A 215 3.29 5.41 15.14
CA LEU A 215 4.12 6.61 15.19
C LEU A 215 3.29 7.88 14.98
N PHE A 216 2.45 7.90 13.94
CA PHE A 216 1.57 9.04 13.68
C PHE A 216 0.46 9.19 14.74
N ALA A 217 -0.09 8.07 15.23
CA ALA A 217 -1.04 8.11 16.36
C ALA A 217 -0.40 8.75 17.60
N ARG A 218 0.85 8.37 17.93
CA ARG A 218 1.62 8.97 19.03
C ARG A 218 1.87 10.46 18.81
N MET A 219 2.21 10.88 17.58
CA MET A 219 2.37 12.31 17.26
C MET A 219 1.07 13.08 17.54
N ILE A 220 -0.08 12.57 17.07
CA ILE A 220 -1.38 13.20 17.31
C ILE A 220 -1.67 13.28 18.81
N GLN A 221 -1.46 12.20 19.57
CA GLN A 221 -1.69 12.16 21.02
C GLN A 221 -0.83 13.20 21.76
N LEU A 222 0.44 13.35 21.39
CA LEU A 222 1.34 14.30 22.04
C LEU A 222 1.00 15.76 21.71
N TYR A 223 0.46 16.02 20.51
CA TYR A 223 0.35 17.38 19.97
C TYR A 223 -1.09 17.94 19.93
N ARG A 224 -2.13 17.10 20.02
CA ARG A 224 -3.55 17.50 19.91
C ARG A 224 -3.93 18.67 20.84
N ASP A 225 -3.46 18.63 22.09
CA ASP A 225 -3.75 19.65 23.09
C ASP A 225 -2.61 20.67 23.26
N CYS A 226 -1.64 20.66 22.35
CA CYS A 226 -0.45 21.51 22.38
C CYS A 226 -0.29 22.28 21.07
N PRO A 227 -0.89 23.49 20.94
CA PRO A 227 -0.83 24.28 19.71
C PRO A 227 0.59 24.68 19.27
N ARG A 228 1.54 24.68 20.20
CA ARG A 228 2.97 24.95 19.97
C ARG A 228 3.80 23.90 20.72
N PRO A 229 3.95 22.68 20.16
CA PRO A 229 4.76 21.65 20.79
C PRO A 229 6.21 22.11 20.89
N GLY A 230 6.87 21.84 22.02
CA GLY A 230 8.28 22.18 22.22
C GLY A 230 9.19 20.95 22.11
N GLU A 231 10.46 21.16 22.44
CA GLU A 231 11.51 20.12 22.42
C GLU A 231 11.16 18.88 23.25
N ALA A 232 10.43 19.04 24.37
CA ALA A 232 10.03 17.92 25.20
C ALA A 232 9.04 16.98 24.47
N GLN A 233 8.05 17.54 23.76
CA GLN A 233 7.10 16.77 22.97
C GLN A 233 7.78 16.13 21.77
N LEU A 234 8.73 16.82 21.12
CA LEU A 234 9.54 16.23 20.05
C LEU A 234 10.39 15.07 20.56
N ALA A 235 11.10 15.25 21.67
CA ALA A 235 11.90 14.20 22.29
C ALA A 235 11.06 12.97 22.66
N ALA A 236 9.87 13.20 23.23
CA ALA A 236 8.92 12.14 23.51
C ALA A 236 8.45 11.44 22.23
N LEU A 237 8.15 12.16 21.15
CA LEU A 237 7.75 11.57 19.87
C LEU A 237 8.86 10.67 19.29
N LEU A 238 10.12 11.12 19.37
CA LEU A 238 11.28 10.43 18.83
C LEU A 238 11.80 9.28 19.72
N GLU A 239 11.27 9.14 20.93
CA GLU A 239 11.68 8.12 21.87
C GLU A 239 11.36 6.71 21.33
N GLY A 240 12.32 5.79 21.42
CA GLY A 240 12.16 4.41 20.95
C GLY A 240 12.42 4.19 19.45
N LEU A 241 12.46 5.26 18.64
CA LEU A 241 12.87 5.16 17.24
C LEU A 241 14.36 4.86 17.13
N GLN A 242 14.69 3.75 16.47
CA GLN A 242 16.06 3.28 16.34
C GLN A 242 16.87 4.24 15.43
N PRO A 243 18.06 4.70 15.86
CA PRO A 243 18.93 5.46 14.97
C PRO A 243 19.49 4.57 13.85
N GLY A 244 20.05 5.20 12.81
CA GLY A 244 20.69 4.51 11.69
C GLY A 244 19.81 4.36 10.45
N PRO A 245 20.36 3.75 9.38
CA PRO A 245 19.75 3.73 8.06
C PRO A 245 18.66 2.66 7.94
N SER A 246 17.63 2.96 7.12
CA SER A 246 16.47 2.09 6.92
C SER A 246 16.81 0.67 6.45
N PRO A 247 17.74 0.45 5.49
CA PRO A 247 18.11 -0.90 5.04
C PRO A 247 18.66 -1.79 6.16
N GLU A 248 19.29 -1.22 7.18
CA GLU A 248 19.95 -1.95 8.29
C GLU A 248 19.05 -2.11 9.52
N GLY A 249 17.76 -1.77 9.42
CA GLY A 249 16.85 -1.82 10.56
C GLY A 249 16.63 -0.48 11.27
N GLY A 250 17.46 0.53 10.99
CA GLY A 250 17.33 1.86 11.59
C GLY A 250 16.10 2.64 11.11
N GLN A 251 15.78 3.72 11.82
CA GLN A 251 14.63 4.59 11.59
C GLN A 251 15.06 6.07 11.50
N GLY A 252 16.29 6.33 11.09
CA GLY A 252 16.85 7.68 10.95
C GLY A 252 16.00 8.61 10.08
N LEU A 253 15.50 8.11 8.93
CA LEU A 253 14.60 8.86 8.06
C LEU A 253 13.29 9.25 8.76
N LEU A 254 12.71 8.35 9.56
CA LEU A 254 11.49 8.64 10.33
C LEU A 254 11.76 9.67 11.43
N ARG A 255 12.91 9.57 12.11
CA ARG A 255 13.31 10.56 13.12
C ARG A 255 13.41 11.96 12.51
N SER A 256 14.08 12.06 11.36
CA SER A 256 14.15 13.32 10.61
C SER A 256 12.74 13.78 10.23
N ALA A 257 11.93 12.93 9.57
CA ALA A 257 10.60 13.30 9.11
C ALA A 257 9.70 13.84 10.23
N MET A 258 9.72 13.22 11.42
CA MET A 258 8.95 13.71 12.56
C MET A 258 9.44 15.08 13.06
N ALA A 259 10.75 15.35 12.96
CA ALA A 259 11.29 16.68 13.24
C ALA A 259 10.84 17.73 12.19
N GLN A 260 10.76 17.37 10.91
CA GLN A 260 10.22 18.28 9.88
C GLN A 260 8.72 18.56 10.09
N TYR A 261 7.92 17.55 10.42
CA TYR A 261 6.51 17.78 10.76
C TYR A 261 6.36 18.67 12.00
N HIS A 262 7.22 18.48 13.01
CA HIS A 262 7.25 19.34 14.19
C HIS A 262 7.59 20.80 13.81
N GLU A 263 8.61 21.03 12.98
CA GLU A 263 8.96 22.37 12.50
C GLU A 263 7.84 22.99 11.65
N ALA A 264 7.20 22.19 10.80
CA ALA A 264 6.08 22.63 9.96
C ALA A 264 4.89 23.12 10.79
N MET A 265 4.63 22.51 11.96
CA MET A 265 3.59 22.98 12.88
C MET A 265 3.90 24.35 13.47
N LEU A 266 5.18 24.64 13.74
CA LEU A 266 5.63 25.90 14.32
C LEU A 266 5.84 27.01 13.28
N THR A 267 5.89 26.67 11.99
CA THR A 267 6.14 27.60 10.90
C THR A 267 4.85 28.33 10.49
N GLU A 268 4.91 29.66 10.30
CA GLU A 268 3.77 30.46 9.82
C GLU A 268 3.84 30.73 8.32
N ASP A 269 5.05 30.82 7.77
CA ASP A 269 5.29 30.95 6.32
C ASP A 269 4.72 29.75 5.56
N ARG A 270 3.91 30.02 4.53
CA ARG A 270 3.16 28.99 3.80
C ARG A 270 4.04 28.15 2.92
N ASP A 271 5.01 28.78 2.25
CA ASP A 271 5.88 28.14 1.27
C ASP A 271 6.87 27.24 2.02
N LYS A 272 7.52 27.79 3.05
CA LYS A 272 8.40 27.01 3.95
C LYS A 272 7.64 25.85 4.60
N LYS A 273 6.41 26.06 5.05
CA LYS A 273 5.59 24.98 5.63
C LYS A 273 5.29 23.88 4.62
N ALA A 274 4.95 24.26 3.38
CA ALA A 274 4.67 23.28 2.33
C ALA A 274 5.91 22.43 2.03
N GLU A 275 7.08 23.05 1.93
CA GLU A 275 8.35 22.35 1.70
C GLU A 275 8.74 21.44 2.87
N LEU A 276 8.59 21.90 4.12
CA LEU A 276 8.84 21.05 5.30
C LEU A 276 7.94 19.81 5.32
N ILE A 277 6.66 19.96 4.97
CA ILE A 277 5.73 18.83 4.88
C ILE A 277 6.10 17.89 3.73
N LEU A 278 6.50 18.44 2.57
CA LEU A 278 6.96 17.63 1.44
C LEU A 278 8.22 16.84 1.78
N LEU A 279 9.19 17.46 2.46
CA LEU A 279 10.41 16.81 2.93
C LEU A 279 10.10 15.70 3.94
N ALA A 280 9.17 15.95 4.86
CA ALA A 280 8.70 14.93 5.79
C ALA A 280 8.04 13.75 5.05
N ASN A 281 7.15 14.04 4.09
CA ASN A 281 6.50 13.03 3.23
C ASN A 281 7.53 12.19 2.49
N ALA A 282 8.50 12.85 1.84
CA ALA A 282 9.56 12.22 1.07
C ALA A 282 10.41 11.26 1.93
N ARG A 283 10.75 11.66 3.16
CA ARG A 283 11.52 10.83 4.09
C ARG A 283 10.74 9.65 4.62
N VAL A 284 9.45 9.83 4.96
CA VAL A 284 8.59 8.71 5.34
C VAL A 284 8.40 7.75 4.16
N GLY A 285 8.13 8.28 2.97
CA GLY A 285 7.99 7.50 1.75
C GLY A 285 9.24 6.70 1.42
N LEU A 286 10.43 7.32 1.47
CA LEU A 286 11.68 6.59 1.24
C LEU A 286 11.91 5.49 2.26
N HIS A 287 11.65 5.75 3.55
CA HIS A 287 11.73 4.72 4.58
C HIS A 287 10.79 3.55 4.28
N GLU A 288 9.51 3.85 4.02
CA GLU A 288 8.48 2.89 3.65
C GLU A 288 8.89 2.07 2.43
N GLN A 289 9.32 2.71 1.35
CA GLN A 289 9.64 2.04 0.10
C GLN A 289 10.87 1.14 0.20
N VAL A 290 11.84 1.49 1.06
CA VAL A 290 12.97 0.62 1.42
C VAL A 290 12.48 -0.60 2.21
N ARG A 291 11.58 -0.41 3.19
CA ARG A 291 10.99 -1.51 3.97
C ARG A 291 10.14 -2.46 3.12
N LEU A 292 9.47 -1.92 2.11
CA LEU A 292 8.60 -2.67 1.21
C LEU A 292 9.35 -3.46 0.14
N GLN A 293 10.59 -3.10 -0.18
CA GLN A 293 11.38 -3.73 -1.24
C GLN A 293 11.33 -5.28 -1.25
N PRO A 294 11.51 -6.01 -0.13
CA PRO A 294 11.39 -7.47 -0.14
C PRO A 294 9.97 -7.97 -0.44
N TYR A 295 8.93 -7.26 -0.03
CA TYR A 295 7.53 -7.64 -0.29
C TYR A 295 7.10 -7.35 -1.72
N ILE A 296 7.56 -6.23 -2.28
CA ILE A 296 7.38 -5.90 -3.70
C ILE A 296 8.07 -6.95 -4.56
N ALA A 297 9.33 -7.27 -4.25
CA ALA A 297 10.06 -8.32 -4.95
C ALA A 297 9.34 -9.68 -4.85
N ARG A 298 8.86 -10.07 -3.66
CA ARG A 298 8.08 -11.31 -3.50
C ARG A 298 6.82 -11.30 -4.37
N SER A 299 6.01 -10.25 -4.28
CA SER A 299 4.75 -10.10 -5.02
C SER A 299 4.95 -10.20 -6.54
N LEU A 300 5.92 -9.46 -7.08
CA LEU A 300 6.26 -9.50 -8.51
C LEU A 300 6.84 -10.86 -8.94
N ASN A 301 7.39 -11.63 -7.99
CA ASN A 301 7.92 -12.97 -8.22
C ASN A 301 6.90 -14.09 -7.91
N ALA A 302 5.63 -13.80 -7.62
CA ALA A 302 4.62 -14.82 -7.30
C ALA A 302 4.45 -15.89 -8.42
N PRO A 303 4.33 -15.54 -9.72
CA PRO A 303 4.24 -16.54 -10.78
C PRO A 303 5.43 -17.48 -10.84
N LEU A 304 6.63 -16.93 -10.65
CA LEU A 304 7.88 -17.69 -10.63
C LEU A 304 7.89 -18.73 -9.51
N ARG A 305 7.53 -18.31 -8.29
CA ARG A 305 7.48 -19.20 -7.11
C ARG A 305 6.45 -20.31 -7.29
N CYS A 306 5.24 -19.96 -7.73
CA CYS A 306 4.19 -20.92 -8.02
C CYS A 306 4.66 -22.00 -9.03
N MET A 307 5.32 -21.58 -10.11
CA MET A 307 5.84 -22.50 -11.12
C MET A 307 6.98 -23.39 -10.57
N LEU A 308 7.94 -22.81 -9.86
CA LEU A 308 9.07 -23.55 -9.28
C LEU A 308 8.61 -24.60 -8.25
N ASP A 309 7.68 -24.27 -7.37
CA ASP A 309 7.13 -25.21 -6.38
C ASP A 309 6.40 -26.37 -7.05
N THR A 310 5.68 -26.09 -8.14
CA THR A 310 4.97 -27.10 -8.93
C THR A 310 5.96 -28.08 -9.59
N VAL A 311 7.12 -27.58 -10.06
CA VAL A 311 8.20 -28.40 -10.64
C VAL A 311 9.01 -29.14 -9.57
N GLY A 312 9.18 -28.56 -8.37
CA GLY A 312 10.00 -29.09 -7.27
C GLY A 312 9.29 -30.02 -6.28
N SER A 313 8.03 -30.38 -6.52
CA SER A 313 7.21 -31.16 -5.58
C SER A 313 7.81 -32.55 -5.26
N PRO A 314 7.81 -33.00 -3.99
CA PRO A 314 8.43 -34.27 -3.57
C PRO A 314 7.87 -35.46 -4.37
N GLY A 315 8.76 -36.22 -5.01
CA GLY A 315 8.40 -37.38 -5.84
C GLY A 315 8.63 -37.21 -7.36
N ARG A 316 8.99 -36.00 -7.82
CA ARG A 316 9.29 -35.73 -9.23
C ARG A 316 10.77 -35.37 -9.40
N ARG A 317 11.56 -36.28 -9.98
CA ARG A 317 12.95 -36.00 -10.39
C ARG A 317 12.94 -35.62 -11.87
N LEU A 318 12.99 -34.32 -12.17
CA LEU A 318 13.30 -33.87 -13.53
C LEU A 318 14.78 -34.13 -13.86
N PRO A 319 15.13 -34.56 -15.08
CA PRO A 319 16.51 -34.58 -15.55
C PRO A 319 17.14 -33.18 -15.50
N GLU A 320 18.41 -33.08 -15.11
CA GLU A 320 19.12 -31.80 -14.90
C GLU A 320 19.13 -30.90 -16.15
N ALA A 321 19.24 -31.49 -17.34
CA ALA A 321 19.19 -30.74 -18.61
C ALA A 321 17.81 -30.13 -18.91
N LEU A 322 16.74 -30.77 -18.44
CA LEU A 322 15.39 -30.22 -18.56
C LEU A 322 15.15 -29.12 -17.52
N ARG A 323 15.78 -29.25 -16.34
CA ARG A 323 15.74 -28.25 -15.28
C ARG A 323 16.37 -26.93 -15.70
N SER A 324 17.56 -26.95 -16.31
CA SER A 324 18.23 -25.73 -16.79
C SER A 324 17.46 -25.05 -17.93
N MET A 325 16.92 -25.83 -18.88
CA MET A 325 16.09 -25.30 -19.95
C MET A 325 14.78 -24.67 -19.44
N ILE A 326 14.17 -25.25 -18.41
CA ILE A 326 12.99 -24.70 -17.75
C ILE A 326 13.37 -23.41 -17.00
N GLN A 327 14.49 -23.38 -16.28
CA GLN A 327 14.97 -22.19 -15.56
C GLN A 327 15.20 -20.99 -16.49
N ASP A 328 15.88 -21.18 -17.63
CA ASP A 328 16.12 -20.10 -18.62
C ASP A 328 14.81 -19.54 -19.20
N LYS A 329 13.83 -20.40 -19.46
CA LYS A 329 12.50 -19.95 -19.92
C LYS A 329 11.74 -19.22 -18.83
N ILE A 330 11.86 -19.69 -17.60
CA ILE A 330 11.25 -19.10 -16.41
C ILE A 330 11.80 -17.69 -16.17
N GLU A 331 13.11 -17.46 -16.30
CA GLU A 331 13.71 -16.10 -16.16
C GLU A 331 13.22 -15.12 -17.23
N LYS A 332 13.04 -15.58 -18.47
CA LYS A 332 12.48 -14.75 -19.55
C LYS A 332 11.00 -14.43 -19.32
N VAL A 333 10.22 -15.41 -18.85
CA VAL A 333 8.81 -15.20 -18.46
C VAL A 333 8.74 -14.25 -17.26
N HIS A 334 9.70 -14.30 -16.35
CA HIS A 334 9.80 -13.42 -15.19
C HIS A 334 10.09 -11.95 -15.58
N ALA A 335 11.07 -11.70 -16.45
CA ALA A 335 11.36 -10.36 -16.95
C ALA A 335 10.15 -9.78 -17.71
N LEU A 336 9.49 -10.59 -18.54
CA LEU A 336 8.28 -10.18 -19.26
C LEU A 336 7.12 -9.92 -18.30
N TRP A 337 6.94 -10.75 -17.26
CA TRP A 337 5.92 -10.56 -16.24
C TRP A 337 6.12 -9.27 -15.46
N ARG A 338 7.36 -8.92 -15.07
CA ARG A 338 7.62 -7.67 -14.34
C ARG A 338 7.23 -6.43 -15.14
N LEU A 339 7.55 -6.43 -16.44
CA LEU A 339 7.18 -5.34 -17.34
C LEU A 339 5.67 -5.27 -17.56
N VAL A 340 5.00 -6.42 -17.76
CA VAL A 340 3.54 -6.48 -17.92
C VAL A 340 2.81 -6.14 -16.62
N ALA A 341 3.28 -6.60 -15.47
CA ALA A 341 2.71 -6.28 -14.17
C ALA A 341 2.85 -4.78 -13.86
N THR A 342 4.01 -4.19 -14.14
CA THR A 342 4.22 -2.74 -13.97
C THR A 342 3.29 -1.94 -14.88
N LYS A 343 3.18 -2.32 -16.16
CA LYS A 343 2.39 -1.57 -17.14
C LYS A 343 0.88 -1.75 -17.01
N GLU A 344 0.41 -2.94 -16.65
CA GLU A 344 -1.03 -3.29 -16.69
C GLU A 344 -1.66 -3.44 -15.30
N MET A 345 -0.86 -3.60 -14.23
CA MET A 345 -1.38 -3.82 -12.87
C MET A 345 -1.12 -2.65 -11.93
N MET A 346 -0.12 -1.81 -12.18
CA MET A 346 0.25 -0.77 -11.23
C MET A 346 -0.51 0.51 -11.55
N ASN A 347 -1.77 0.51 -11.11
CA ASN A 347 -2.62 1.68 -11.09
C ASN A 347 -2.80 2.14 -9.65
N MET A 348 -2.74 3.45 -9.40
CA MET A 348 -3.14 4.06 -8.14
C MET A 348 -4.45 4.80 -8.33
N ARG A 349 -5.46 4.46 -7.53
CA ARG A 349 -6.76 5.12 -7.60
C ARG A 349 -6.84 6.20 -6.53
N LEU A 350 -6.95 7.44 -6.98
CA LEU A 350 -7.27 8.61 -6.19
C LEU A 350 -8.79 8.85 -6.24
N PRO A 351 -9.36 9.76 -5.43
CA PRO A 351 -10.81 9.97 -5.40
C PRO A 351 -11.41 10.43 -6.74
N ASP A 352 -10.58 10.97 -7.64
CA ASP A 352 -11.02 11.57 -8.90
C ASP A 352 -10.20 11.25 -10.13
N GLU A 353 -9.10 10.54 -9.95
CA GLU A 353 -8.22 10.12 -11.02
C GLU A 353 -7.76 8.67 -10.81
N LEU A 354 -7.59 7.96 -11.93
CA LEU A 354 -6.88 6.69 -11.98
C LEU A 354 -5.51 7.00 -12.58
N LEU A 355 -4.47 6.80 -11.80
CA LEU A 355 -3.09 7.04 -12.20
C LEU A 355 -2.46 5.73 -12.65
N GLU A 356 -1.94 5.69 -13.87
CA GLU A 356 -1.13 4.59 -14.37
C GLU A 356 0.32 4.83 -13.97
N LEU A 357 0.90 3.97 -13.13
CA LEU A 357 2.24 4.18 -12.57
C LEU A 357 3.36 4.02 -13.61
N GLY A 358 3.06 3.37 -14.75
CA GLY A 358 3.97 3.23 -15.88
C GLY A 358 3.95 4.38 -16.89
N HIS A 359 3.15 5.42 -16.64
CA HIS A 359 3.08 6.61 -17.49
C HIS A 359 3.43 7.86 -16.69
N ASP A 360 3.92 8.90 -17.37
CA ASP A 360 4.22 10.17 -16.74
C ASP A 360 3.00 10.75 -16.04
N LEU A 361 3.23 11.26 -14.83
CA LEU A 361 2.17 11.72 -13.95
C LEU A 361 1.51 12.97 -14.54
N PRO A 362 0.20 12.97 -14.85
CA PRO A 362 -0.48 14.14 -15.40
C PRO A 362 -0.60 15.25 -14.34
N ALA A 363 -0.94 16.47 -14.75
CA ALA A 363 -1.38 17.49 -13.80
C ALA A 363 -2.69 17.04 -13.10
N PRO A 364 -2.92 17.38 -11.83
CA PRO A 364 -4.17 17.07 -11.15
C PRO A 364 -5.38 17.67 -11.90
N PRO A 365 -6.56 16.99 -11.91
CA PRO A 365 -7.74 17.47 -12.62
C PRO A 365 -8.12 18.92 -12.24
N GLY A 366 -8.13 19.80 -13.24
CA GLY A 366 -8.55 21.20 -13.07
C GLY A 366 -7.58 22.10 -12.28
N SER A 367 -6.34 21.66 -12.04
CA SER A 367 -5.32 22.41 -11.30
C SER A 367 -3.96 22.40 -12.01
N PRO A 368 -3.05 23.37 -11.76
CA PRO A 368 -1.68 23.27 -12.23
C PRO A 368 -0.97 22.04 -11.61
N LEU A 369 0.11 21.59 -12.25
CA LEU A 369 0.90 20.44 -11.78
C LEU A 369 1.37 20.60 -10.34
N HIS A 370 1.85 21.79 -9.96
CA HIS A 370 2.27 22.13 -8.60
C HIS A 370 1.42 23.30 -8.08
N CYS A 371 1.09 23.28 -6.77
CA CYS A 371 0.52 24.47 -6.14
C CYS A 371 1.56 25.59 -6.02
N PRO A 372 1.13 26.86 -5.85
CA PRO A 372 2.03 28.01 -5.82
C PRO A 372 3.18 27.85 -4.82
N GLU A 373 2.90 27.29 -3.64
CA GLU A 373 3.87 27.08 -2.56
C GLU A 373 4.95 26.03 -2.88
N LEU A 374 4.78 25.22 -3.93
CA LEU A 374 5.72 24.16 -4.35
C LEU A 374 6.13 24.29 -5.81
N ALA A 375 5.80 25.42 -6.46
CA ALA A 375 6.17 25.68 -7.84
C ALA A 375 7.70 25.74 -7.99
N THR A 376 8.38 26.29 -6.98
CA THR A 376 9.83 26.27 -6.76
C THR A 376 10.14 25.54 -5.46
N ILE A 377 11.39 25.09 -5.30
CA ILE A 377 11.88 24.42 -4.09
C ILE A 377 13.08 25.23 -3.58
N GLU A 378 12.95 25.85 -2.42
CA GLU A 378 13.97 26.70 -1.79
C GLU A 378 14.76 25.96 -0.70
N ASP A 379 14.13 24.99 -0.03
CA ASP A 379 14.77 24.16 0.99
C ASP A 379 15.81 23.24 0.33
N ARG A 380 17.05 23.41 0.78
CA ARG A 380 18.19 22.70 0.19
C ARG A 380 18.11 21.20 0.42
N GLU A 381 17.66 20.75 1.61
CA GLU A 381 17.59 19.32 1.91
C GLU A 381 16.51 18.64 1.07
N LEU A 382 15.38 19.31 0.87
CA LEU A 382 14.32 18.86 -0.03
C LEU A 382 14.80 18.80 -1.47
N TYR A 383 15.42 19.87 -1.98
CA TYR A 383 15.94 19.87 -3.35
C TYR A 383 16.97 18.76 -3.58
N GLU A 384 17.89 18.54 -2.64
CA GLU A 384 18.90 17.48 -2.74
C GLU A 384 18.26 16.09 -2.80
N LEU A 385 17.24 15.83 -1.98
CA LEU A 385 16.50 14.56 -1.98
C LEU A 385 15.72 14.38 -3.29
N LEU A 386 14.96 15.39 -3.73
CA LEU A 386 14.21 15.32 -4.99
C LEU A 386 15.14 15.06 -6.17
N ARG A 387 16.29 15.75 -6.22
CA ARG A 387 17.29 15.57 -7.27
C ARG A 387 17.91 14.18 -7.27
N GLU A 388 18.11 13.56 -6.10
CA GLU A 388 18.64 12.19 -6.01
C GLU A 388 17.79 11.17 -6.76
N TYR A 389 16.48 11.42 -6.87
CA TYR A 389 15.49 10.56 -7.52
C TYR A 389 14.89 11.18 -8.79
N ASP A 390 15.55 12.18 -9.36
CA ASP A 390 15.13 12.82 -10.61
C ASP A 390 13.70 13.43 -10.56
N ALA A 391 13.24 13.85 -9.37
CA ALA A 391 11.90 14.41 -9.11
C ALA A 391 11.93 15.92 -8.76
N HIS A 392 12.93 16.62 -9.29
CA HIS A 392 13.22 18.03 -8.97
C HIS A 392 12.79 19.00 -10.08
N ASP A 393 12.52 18.48 -11.27
CA ASP A 393 12.18 19.28 -12.44
C ASP A 393 10.80 19.94 -12.28
N HIS A 394 10.49 20.89 -13.17
CA HIS A 394 9.17 21.52 -13.22
C HIS A 394 8.16 20.72 -14.07
N THR A 395 8.55 19.52 -14.51
CA THR A 395 7.74 18.61 -15.33
C THR A 395 7.80 17.21 -14.74
N THR A 396 6.77 16.42 -14.99
CA THR A 396 6.72 14.99 -14.66
C THR A 396 7.24 14.09 -15.80
N SER A 397 7.92 14.68 -16.80
CA SER A 397 8.38 13.93 -17.97
C SER A 397 9.41 12.90 -17.56
N GLY A 398 9.19 11.63 -17.93
CA GLY A 398 10.07 10.52 -17.60
C GLY A 398 9.94 10.00 -16.17
N CYS A 399 8.93 10.43 -15.40
CA CYS A 399 8.70 9.87 -14.05
C CYS A 399 7.93 8.55 -14.06
N GLY A 400 7.28 8.19 -15.18
CA GLY A 400 6.63 6.90 -15.35
C GLY A 400 7.61 5.74 -15.17
N ALA A 401 7.29 4.79 -14.28
CA ALA A 401 8.19 3.69 -13.95
C ALA A 401 8.10 2.55 -14.97
N GLU A 402 9.23 2.11 -15.51
CA GLU A 402 9.29 0.95 -16.40
C GLU A 402 9.39 -0.36 -15.58
N ASP A 403 10.14 -0.33 -14.47
CA ASP A 403 10.22 -1.41 -13.48
C ASP A 403 9.90 -0.88 -12.08
N TRP A 404 8.69 -1.11 -11.59
CA TRP A 404 8.30 -0.66 -10.25
C TRP A 404 9.11 -1.32 -9.12
N ALA A 405 9.80 -2.43 -9.38
CA ALA A 405 10.72 -3.00 -8.39
C ALA A 405 11.99 -2.16 -8.22
N SER A 406 12.34 -1.32 -9.19
CA SER A 406 13.42 -0.32 -9.09
C SER A 406 13.03 0.72 -8.05
N LEU A 407 13.75 0.75 -6.92
CA LEU A 407 13.50 1.75 -5.88
C LEU A 407 13.64 3.17 -6.42
N ARG A 408 14.61 3.40 -7.32
CA ARG A 408 14.86 4.70 -7.93
C ARG A 408 13.66 5.19 -8.73
N GLU A 409 13.19 4.40 -9.68
CA GLU A 409 12.04 4.76 -10.53
C GLU A 409 10.76 4.93 -9.69
N ARG A 410 10.53 4.01 -8.75
CA ARG A 410 9.39 4.08 -7.84
C ARG A 410 9.40 5.34 -6.98
N MET A 411 10.55 5.70 -6.42
CA MET A 411 10.69 6.92 -5.64
C MET A 411 10.57 8.18 -6.50
N SER A 412 11.08 8.18 -7.74
CA SER A 412 10.88 9.27 -8.69
C SER A 412 9.39 9.58 -8.85
N TYR A 413 8.59 8.57 -9.18
CA TYR A 413 7.14 8.71 -9.31
C TYR A 413 6.46 9.18 -8.01
N ILE A 414 6.80 8.56 -6.87
CA ILE A 414 6.17 8.86 -5.58
C ILE A 414 6.45 10.30 -5.14
N LEU A 415 7.66 10.81 -5.36
CA LEU A 415 8.03 12.17 -4.99
C LEU A 415 7.31 13.21 -5.86
N GLU A 416 7.21 12.96 -7.17
CA GLU A 416 6.39 13.77 -8.08
C GLU A 416 4.91 13.74 -7.68
N LEU A 417 4.38 12.57 -7.30
CA LEU A 417 3.01 12.43 -6.78
C LEU A 417 2.80 13.26 -5.52
N PHE A 418 3.72 13.16 -4.54
CA PHE A 418 3.60 13.91 -3.29
C PHE A 418 3.61 15.41 -3.55
N ARG A 419 4.55 15.91 -4.36
CA ARG A 419 4.65 17.34 -4.68
C ARG A 419 3.42 17.85 -5.42
N SER A 420 3.01 17.16 -6.47
CA SER A 420 1.92 17.62 -7.35
C SER A 420 0.54 17.55 -6.69
N ARG A 421 0.31 16.60 -5.79
CA ARG A 421 -0.99 16.43 -5.11
C ARG A 421 -1.01 16.98 -3.69
N GLN A 422 0.07 17.60 -3.20
CA GLN A 422 0.12 18.10 -1.83
C GLN A 422 -1.05 19.05 -1.50
N CYS A 423 -1.45 19.90 -2.43
CA CYS A 423 -2.56 20.84 -2.23
C CYS A 423 -3.94 20.31 -2.67
N CYS A 424 -4.03 19.03 -3.09
CA CYS A 424 -5.27 18.43 -3.57
C CYS A 424 -6.22 18.10 -2.41
N GLN A 425 -7.25 18.93 -2.25
CA GLN A 425 -8.24 18.80 -1.18
C GLN A 425 -9.04 17.49 -1.25
N ARG A 426 -9.25 16.95 -2.46
CA ARG A 426 -10.02 15.72 -2.66
C ARG A 426 -9.35 14.51 -2.02
N LEU A 427 -8.03 14.53 -1.80
CA LEU A 427 -7.37 13.44 -1.09
C LEU A 427 -7.80 13.33 0.38
N LEU A 428 -8.46 14.35 0.93
CA LEU A 428 -9.03 14.34 2.28
C LEU A 428 -10.47 13.79 2.31
N ASP A 429 -11.04 13.43 1.15
CA ASP A 429 -12.34 12.79 1.08
C ASP A 429 -12.33 11.44 1.82
N ARG A 430 -13.50 11.00 2.26
CA ARG A 430 -13.64 9.71 2.94
C ARG A 430 -13.33 8.59 1.94
N PRO A 431 -12.48 7.61 2.31
CA PRO A 431 -12.25 6.45 1.46
C PRO A 431 -13.50 5.59 1.36
N PHE A 432 -14.36 5.57 2.37
CA PHE A 432 -15.57 4.74 2.39
C PHE A 432 -16.84 5.58 2.59
N THR A 433 -17.96 5.09 2.08
CA THR A 433 -19.28 5.67 2.35
C THR A 433 -19.60 5.61 3.85
N ARG A 434 -20.57 6.42 4.30
CA ARG A 434 -20.98 6.42 5.72
C ARG A 434 -21.46 5.05 6.20
N ALA A 435 -22.17 4.30 5.36
CA ALA A 435 -22.66 2.97 5.71
C ALA A 435 -21.51 1.96 5.85
N GLN A 436 -20.56 1.96 4.91
CA GLN A 436 -19.36 1.13 4.99
C GLN A 436 -18.51 1.49 6.21
N HIS A 437 -18.33 2.78 6.49
CA HIS A 437 -17.59 3.26 7.65
C HIS A 437 -18.14 2.68 8.97
N VAL A 438 -19.48 2.71 9.16
CA VAL A 438 -20.14 2.15 10.36
C VAL A 438 -19.84 0.67 10.54
N GLU A 439 -19.85 -0.12 9.46
CA GLU A 439 -19.52 -1.54 9.52
C GLU A 439 -18.04 -1.77 9.84
N ILE A 440 -17.14 -1.01 9.19
CA ILE A 440 -15.69 -1.15 9.36
C ILE A 440 -15.27 -0.85 10.80
N VAL A 441 -15.72 0.27 11.40
CA VAL A 441 -15.38 0.60 12.80
C VAL A 441 -16.03 -0.34 13.82
N ALA A 442 -17.08 -1.03 13.40
CA ALA A 442 -17.68 -2.13 14.17
C ALA A 442 -17.03 -3.49 13.88
N TRP A 443 -15.84 -3.49 13.24
CA TRP A 443 -15.03 -4.67 12.92
C TRP A 443 -15.74 -5.69 12.03
N ARG A 444 -16.55 -5.21 11.09
CA ARG A 444 -17.25 -6.03 10.09
C ARG A 444 -16.87 -5.61 8.67
N VAL A 445 -16.86 -6.59 7.76
CA VAL A 445 -16.65 -6.35 6.33
C VAL A 445 -17.99 -5.88 5.73
N PRO A 446 -18.07 -4.68 5.13
CA PRO A 446 -19.30 -4.21 4.51
C PRO A 446 -19.71 -5.08 3.32
N ALA A 447 -21.02 -5.24 3.10
CA ALA A 447 -21.56 -5.89 1.91
C ALA A 447 -21.94 -4.87 0.82
N PRO A 448 -21.78 -5.19 -0.48
CA PRO A 448 -21.12 -6.37 -1.02
C PRO A 448 -19.59 -6.31 -0.80
N ILE A 449 -18.95 -7.49 -0.67
CA ILE A 449 -17.49 -7.62 -0.45
C ILE A 449 -16.68 -7.23 -1.71
N HIS A 450 -17.31 -7.23 -2.88
CA HIS A 450 -16.70 -6.84 -4.16
C HIS A 450 -17.40 -5.61 -4.74
N GLY A 451 -16.63 -4.69 -5.35
CA GLY A 451 -17.15 -3.49 -6.03
C GLY A 451 -16.45 -2.21 -5.58
N ASP A 452 -17.14 -1.07 -5.64
CA ASP A 452 -16.63 0.22 -5.16
C ASP A 452 -16.58 0.30 -3.61
N LEU A 453 -15.84 -0.62 -2.98
CA LEU A 453 -15.40 -0.55 -1.58
C LEU A 453 -14.13 0.28 -1.47
#